data_AF-A0A1H4MFD9-F1
#
_entry.id   AF-A0A1H4MFD9-F1
#
_cell.length_a   1.000
_cell.length_b   1.000
_cell.length_c   1.000
_cell.angle_alpha   90.00
_cell.angle_beta   90.00
_cell.angle_gamma   90.00
#
_symmetry.space_group_name_H-M   'P 1'
#
loop_
_entity.id
_entity.type
_entity.pdbx_description
1 polymer ?
#
loop_
_entity_poly.entity_id
_entity_poly.type
_entity_poly.pdbx_seq_one_letter_code
_entity_poly.pdbx_strand_id
1 'polypeptide(L)'
;MHLLLLLFLVATTSFAQAPDSDRDGLSDALENALLQQYAPRLEISSDDCSVRPASFTPGIAVPTALADDGTLYGQAMQRHVAAGAPREIELHYYHLWRRDCGRMGHPLDAEHVATLLRLNDPAKPTEPDSWHAAYWYAAAHEDTVCDASHLTRASTIGAETRGARVWVSTGKHGSFLTEKMCTHGCGGDRCERTVELKSPPVVNLGELHVPMNGAVWSTSPNWPGPLSDKMLRSDFLPERTARVDSLRKTDVAWANPAKRPAQAAILGGNSAIDGAVVGGDSTGKAISVAGDQTGDALGTAAHKTGHALGKSWHAVRKALGGGEAAAAK
;
A
#
# COMPACT_ATOMS: atom_id res chain seq x y z
N MET A 1 17.40 -71.25 -41.80
CA MET A 1 16.81 -70.66 -40.57
C MET A 1 17.64 -69.45 -40.18
N HIS A 2 17.23 -68.25 -40.59
CA HIS A 2 17.82 -67.00 -40.11
C HIS A 2 16.71 -66.22 -39.42
N LEU A 3 16.80 -66.20 -38.09
CA LEU A 3 15.86 -65.55 -37.19
C LEU A 3 16.22 -64.06 -37.17
N LEU A 4 15.48 -63.25 -37.94
CA LEU A 4 15.60 -61.79 -37.92
C LEU A 4 14.92 -61.28 -36.64
N LEU A 5 15.72 -60.91 -35.64
CA LEU A 5 15.26 -60.30 -34.40
C LEU A 5 15.08 -58.79 -34.65
N LEU A 6 13.84 -58.36 -34.91
CA LEU A 6 13.48 -56.94 -34.95
C LEU A 6 13.43 -56.39 -33.52
N LEU A 7 14.48 -55.68 -33.11
CA LEU A 7 14.50 -54.85 -31.90
C LEU A 7 13.68 -53.58 -32.19
N PHE A 8 12.43 -53.53 -31.72
CA PHE A 8 11.68 -52.29 -31.67
C PHE A 8 12.24 -51.43 -30.51
N LEU A 9 13.07 -50.43 -30.83
CA LEU A 9 13.33 -49.33 -29.92
C LEU A 9 12.05 -48.51 -29.77
N VAL A 10 11.32 -48.74 -28.68
CA VAL A 10 10.28 -47.81 -28.24
C VAL A 10 11.01 -46.61 -27.64
N ALA A 11 11.17 -45.57 -28.45
CA ALA A 11 11.60 -44.27 -27.95
C ALA A 11 10.47 -43.70 -27.10
N THR A 12 10.51 -43.97 -25.79
CA THR A 12 9.66 -43.28 -24.83
C THR A 12 10.10 -41.83 -24.79
N THR A 13 9.35 -40.95 -25.44
CA THR A 13 9.46 -39.50 -25.24
C THR A 13 9.04 -39.21 -23.81
N SER A 14 10.00 -39.21 -22.89
CA SER A 14 9.81 -38.66 -21.56
C SER A 14 9.59 -37.18 -21.73
N PHE A 15 8.34 -36.72 -21.65
CA PHE A 15 8.04 -35.32 -21.46
C PHE A 15 8.67 -34.93 -20.13
N ALA A 16 9.72 -34.10 -20.17
CA ALA A 16 10.28 -33.53 -18.96
C ALA A 16 9.16 -32.72 -18.29
N GLN A 17 8.71 -33.19 -17.12
CA GLN A 17 7.76 -32.44 -16.31
C GLN A 17 8.41 -31.10 -15.97
N ALA A 18 7.67 -30.01 -16.15
CA ALA A 18 8.16 -28.70 -15.77
C ALA A 18 8.52 -28.70 -14.27
N PRO A 19 9.61 -28.03 -13.86
CA PRO A 19 9.98 -27.94 -12.45
C PRO A 19 8.83 -27.40 -11.59
N ASP A 20 8.70 -27.97 -10.40
CA ASP A 20 7.80 -27.56 -9.31
C ASP A 20 8.70 -27.57 -8.06
N SER A 21 9.35 -26.43 -7.83
CA SER A 21 10.45 -26.29 -6.88
C SER A 21 9.98 -26.25 -5.43
N ASP A 22 8.79 -25.72 -5.18
CA ASP A 22 8.17 -25.59 -3.85
C ASP A 22 7.14 -26.70 -3.54
N ARG A 23 6.80 -27.53 -4.54
CA ARG A 23 6.04 -28.78 -4.43
C ARG A 23 4.57 -28.56 -4.09
N ASP A 24 3.99 -27.49 -4.59
CA ASP A 24 2.57 -27.14 -4.40
C ASP A 24 1.66 -27.81 -5.46
N GLY A 25 2.24 -28.41 -6.50
CA GLY A 25 1.53 -29.05 -7.61
C GLY A 25 1.33 -28.15 -8.83
N LEU A 26 1.84 -26.92 -8.80
CA LEU A 26 1.96 -26.02 -9.94
C LEU A 26 3.42 -26.01 -10.40
N SER A 27 3.63 -25.88 -11.71
CA SER A 27 5.00 -25.72 -12.20
C SER A 27 5.46 -24.27 -12.02
N ASP A 28 6.73 -24.06 -11.67
CA ASP A 28 7.38 -22.75 -11.54
C ASP A 28 7.06 -21.83 -12.73
N ALA A 29 7.04 -22.40 -13.94
CA ALA A 29 6.78 -21.65 -15.17
C ALA A 29 5.35 -21.09 -15.24
N LEU A 30 4.36 -21.88 -14.82
CA LEU A 30 2.96 -21.46 -14.79
C LEU A 30 2.74 -20.41 -13.71
N GLU A 31 3.26 -20.64 -12.50
CA GLU A 31 3.14 -19.70 -11.39
C GLU A 31 3.73 -18.34 -11.77
N ASN A 32 4.97 -18.30 -12.25
CA ASN A 32 5.64 -17.06 -12.64
C ASN A 32 4.86 -16.32 -13.75
N ALA A 33 4.33 -17.05 -14.73
CA ALA A 33 3.56 -16.45 -15.80
C ALA A 33 2.23 -15.85 -15.30
N LEU A 34 1.50 -16.57 -14.43
CA LEU A 34 0.27 -16.07 -13.82
C LEU A 34 0.55 -14.89 -12.89
N LEU A 35 1.56 -14.98 -12.03
CA LEU A 35 1.99 -13.90 -11.14
C LEU A 35 2.33 -12.64 -11.93
N GLN A 36 3.05 -12.78 -13.05
CA GLN A 36 3.39 -11.64 -13.91
C GLN A 36 2.18 -11.06 -14.65
N GLN A 37 1.28 -11.90 -15.17
CA GLN A 37 0.08 -11.48 -15.90
C GLN A 37 -0.90 -10.70 -15.00
N TYR A 38 -1.08 -11.19 -13.77
CA TYR A 38 -2.02 -10.64 -12.80
C TYR A 38 -1.38 -9.66 -11.81
N ALA A 39 -0.11 -9.28 -11.99
CA ALA A 39 0.57 -8.33 -11.10
C ALA A 39 -0.24 -7.02 -10.96
N PRO A 40 -0.63 -6.61 -9.73
CA PRO A 40 -1.43 -5.40 -9.55
C PRO A 40 -0.63 -4.15 -9.94
N ARG A 41 -1.35 -3.15 -10.45
CA ARG A 41 -0.81 -1.82 -10.73
C ARG A 41 -1.09 -0.93 -9.52
N LEU A 42 -0.05 -0.65 -8.74
CA LEU A 42 -0.18 0.13 -7.52
C LEU A 42 -0.17 1.63 -7.81
N GLU A 43 -1.15 2.36 -7.29
CA GLU A 43 -1.21 3.81 -7.24
C GLU A 43 -0.70 4.23 -5.86
N ILE A 44 0.54 4.71 -5.79
CA ILE A 44 1.24 5.03 -4.53
C ILE A 44 1.42 6.53 -4.45
N SER A 45 1.13 7.11 -3.29
CA SER A 45 1.33 8.54 -3.04
C SER A 45 2.78 8.95 -3.28
N SER A 46 3.00 10.05 -4.01
CA SER A 46 4.33 10.62 -4.20
C SER A 46 4.96 11.14 -2.90
N ASP A 47 4.15 11.35 -1.87
CA ASP A 47 4.56 11.88 -0.57
C ASP A 47 4.74 10.78 0.48
N ASP A 48 4.68 9.52 0.06
CA ASP A 48 4.94 8.40 0.95
C ASP A 48 6.39 8.39 1.43
N CYS A 49 6.63 8.04 2.69
CA CYS A 49 7.96 8.05 3.29
C CYS A 49 8.87 6.92 2.80
N SER A 50 8.30 5.79 2.40
CA SER A 50 9.03 4.67 1.81
C SER A 50 8.99 4.74 0.28
N VAL A 51 8.20 5.65 -0.30
CA VAL A 51 8.03 5.99 -1.72
C VAL A 51 7.52 4.83 -2.59
N ARG A 52 8.01 3.59 -2.37
CA ARG A 52 7.65 2.35 -3.06
C ARG A 52 7.88 1.13 -2.15
N PRO A 53 7.25 -0.01 -2.47
CA PRO A 53 7.62 -1.29 -1.88
C PRO A 53 9.12 -1.58 -2.04
N ALA A 54 9.71 -2.25 -1.06
CA ALA A 54 11.10 -2.57 -1.00
C ALA A 54 11.40 -3.99 -1.46
N SER A 55 12.52 -4.17 -2.15
CA SER A 55 13.18 -5.47 -2.27
C SER A 55 13.94 -5.81 -1.00
N PHE A 56 14.12 -7.11 -0.74
CA PHE A 56 14.75 -7.68 0.45
C PHE A 56 15.89 -8.62 0.08
N THR A 57 16.95 -8.63 0.89
CA THR A 57 18.16 -9.42 0.63
C THR A 57 17.87 -10.92 0.63
N PRO A 58 18.08 -11.64 -0.50
CA PRO A 58 17.86 -13.08 -0.56
C PRO A 58 18.80 -13.86 0.36
N GLY A 59 18.30 -14.94 0.94
CA GLY A 59 19.06 -15.87 1.79
C GLY A 59 19.32 -15.39 3.22
N ILE A 60 18.90 -14.17 3.58
CA ILE A 60 19.03 -13.62 4.93
C ILE A 60 17.70 -13.77 5.66
N ALA A 61 17.67 -14.52 6.77
CA ALA A 61 16.44 -14.79 7.52
C ALA A 61 15.87 -13.56 8.25
N VAL A 62 16.71 -12.57 8.56
CA VAL A 62 16.28 -11.28 9.09
C VAL A 62 15.89 -10.38 7.92
N PRO A 63 14.61 -9.96 7.78
CA PRO A 63 14.16 -9.13 6.67
C PRO A 63 14.97 -7.84 6.63
N THR A 64 15.82 -7.73 5.61
CA THR A 64 16.72 -6.62 5.40
C THR A 64 16.40 -5.99 4.06
N ALA A 65 15.76 -4.83 4.07
CA ALA A 65 15.41 -4.09 2.87
C ALA A 65 16.68 -3.68 2.11
N LEU A 66 16.73 -3.98 0.81
CA LEU A 66 17.81 -3.66 -0.11
C LEU A 66 17.57 -2.28 -0.75
N ALA A 67 16.43 -2.11 -1.41
CA ALA A 67 16.08 -0.88 -2.11
C ALA A 67 14.55 -0.69 -2.15
N ASP A 68 14.09 0.56 -2.18
CA ASP A 68 12.67 0.91 -2.31
C ASP A 68 12.32 1.03 -3.81
N ASP A 69 12.34 -0.11 -4.51
CA ASP A 69 12.35 -0.19 -5.98
C ASP A 69 10.99 -0.55 -6.60
N GLY A 70 10.00 -0.87 -5.78
CA GLY A 70 8.68 -1.29 -6.21
C GLY A 70 8.53 -2.79 -6.41
N THR A 71 9.44 -3.61 -5.90
CA THR A 71 9.32 -5.07 -5.96
C THR A 71 8.05 -5.56 -5.28
N LEU A 72 7.30 -6.41 -5.99
CA LEU A 72 6.22 -7.21 -5.43
C LEU A 72 6.69 -8.63 -5.20
N TYR A 73 6.11 -9.26 -4.20
CA TYR A 73 6.34 -10.66 -3.87
C TYR A 73 5.06 -11.44 -4.11
N GLY A 74 5.11 -12.42 -5.00
CA GLY A 74 3.97 -13.22 -5.39
C GLY A 74 3.98 -14.59 -4.72
N GLN A 75 2.80 -15.15 -4.42
CA GLN A 75 2.62 -16.55 -4.08
C GLN A 75 1.43 -17.08 -4.88
N ALA A 76 1.56 -18.23 -5.51
CA ALA A 76 0.45 -18.97 -6.08
C ALA A 76 0.07 -20.10 -5.14
N MET A 77 -1.21 -20.28 -4.87
CA MET A 77 -1.72 -21.34 -4.02
C MET A 77 -2.84 -22.08 -4.76
N GLN A 78 -2.64 -23.37 -5.05
CA GLN A 78 -3.71 -24.19 -5.60
C GLN A 78 -4.82 -24.37 -4.57
N ARG A 79 -6.08 -24.10 -4.96
CA ARG A 79 -7.22 -24.37 -4.09
C ARG A 79 -7.75 -25.78 -4.27
N HIS A 80 -7.89 -26.48 -3.15
CA HIS A 80 -8.63 -27.74 -3.09
C HIS A 80 -10.13 -27.46 -3.07
N VAL A 81 -10.77 -27.60 -4.22
CA VAL A 81 -12.22 -27.52 -4.37
C VAL A 81 -12.82 -28.93 -4.47
N ALA A 82 -14.14 -29.04 -4.25
CA ALA A 82 -14.84 -30.31 -4.38
C ALA A 82 -14.67 -30.91 -5.78
N ALA A 83 -14.68 -32.25 -5.88
CA ALA A 83 -14.57 -32.94 -7.16
C ALA A 83 -15.63 -32.44 -8.16
N GLY A 84 -15.20 -32.06 -9.37
CA GLY A 84 -16.07 -31.51 -10.42
C GLY A 84 -16.26 -29.99 -10.38
N ALA A 85 -15.76 -29.30 -9.34
CA ALA A 85 -15.68 -27.84 -9.36
C ALA A 85 -14.56 -27.37 -10.31
N PRO A 86 -14.67 -26.15 -10.89
CA PRO A 86 -13.59 -25.56 -11.68
C PRO A 86 -12.29 -25.50 -10.87
N ARG A 87 -11.14 -25.76 -11.51
CA ARG A 87 -9.84 -25.57 -10.85
C ARG A 87 -9.66 -24.08 -10.52
N GLU A 88 -9.22 -23.81 -9.31
CA GLU A 88 -8.96 -22.45 -8.82
C GLU A 88 -7.51 -22.33 -8.32
N ILE A 89 -6.90 -21.18 -8.59
CA ILE A 89 -5.59 -20.78 -8.07
C ILE A 89 -5.79 -19.43 -7.40
N GLU A 90 -5.33 -19.30 -6.16
CA GLU A 90 -5.27 -18.03 -5.47
C GLU A 90 -3.88 -17.43 -5.65
N LEU A 91 -3.80 -16.19 -6.11
CA LEU A 91 -2.54 -15.46 -6.19
C LEU A 91 -2.54 -14.38 -5.12
N HIS A 92 -1.53 -14.39 -4.26
CA HIS A 92 -1.26 -13.31 -3.31
C HIS A 92 -0.10 -12.46 -3.81
N TYR A 93 -0.24 -11.15 -3.66
CA TYR A 93 0.79 -10.16 -3.96
C TYR A 93 1.06 -9.36 -2.70
N TYR A 94 2.22 -9.56 -2.12
CA TYR A 94 2.73 -8.81 -0.99
C TYR A 94 3.55 -7.65 -1.50
N HIS A 95 3.19 -6.44 -1.08
CA HIS A 95 4.03 -5.27 -1.22
C HIS A 95 4.60 -4.94 0.16
N LEU A 96 5.90 -5.18 0.28
CA LEU A 96 6.62 -5.12 1.54
C LEU A 96 7.33 -3.80 1.65
N TRP A 97 7.21 -3.10 2.75
CA TRP A 97 7.80 -1.77 2.92
C TRP A 97 8.91 -1.81 3.94
N ARG A 98 9.90 -0.91 3.76
CA ARG A 98 10.94 -0.69 4.75
C ARG A 98 10.37 -0.19 6.08
N ARG A 99 9.28 0.59 6.02
CA ARG A 99 8.71 1.29 7.18
C ARG A 99 7.26 1.67 6.92
N ASP A 100 6.39 1.42 7.90
CA ASP A 100 5.13 2.14 8.11
C ASP A 100 5.47 3.50 8.78
N CYS A 101 5.00 4.59 8.19
CA CYS A 101 5.14 5.96 8.75
C CYS A 101 3.80 6.64 8.99
N GLY A 102 2.73 5.86 9.13
CA GLY A 102 1.51 6.29 9.78
C GLY A 102 1.79 6.80 11.19
N ARG A 103 0.73 7.28 11.86
CA ARG A 103 0.82 7.89 13.18
C ARG A 103 1.50 7.01 14.25
N MET A 104 1.42 5.69 14.08
CA MET A 104 2.06 4.67 14.94
C MET A 104 3.14 3.90 14.18
N GLY A 105 3.89 4.60 13.33
CA GLY A 105 4.82 3.99 12.40
C GLY A 105 5.86 3.08 13.05
N HIS A 106 6.26 2.06 12.31
CA HIS A 106 7.21 1.04 12.72
C HIS A 106 8.10 0.60 11.56
N PRO A 107 9.29 0.04 11.84
CA PRO A 107 10.09 -0.64 10.82
C PRO A 107 9.32 -1.82 10.26
N LEU A 108 9.47 -2.04 8.96
CA LEU A 108 8.82 -3.10 8.18
C LEU A 108 7.31 -2.97 8.15
N ASP A 109 6.73 -3.29 7.01
CA ASP A 109 5.30 -3.38 6.86
C ASP A 109 4.98 -4.36 5.74
N ALA A 110 3.96 -5.18 5.96
CA ALA A 110 3.59 -6.25 5.05
C ALA A 110 2.12 -6.14 4.72
N GLU A 111 1.85 -5.60 3.54
CA GLU A 111 0.51 -5.39 3.03
C GLU A 111 0.29 -6.23 1.77
N HIS A 112 -0.96 -6.58 1.46
CA HIS A 112 -1.21 -7.48 0.35
C HIS A 112 -2.53 -7.28 -0.39
N VAL A 113 -2.53 -7.80 -1.62
CA VAL A 113 -3.66 -7.88 -2.54
C VAL A 113 -3.73 -9.31 -3.03
N ALA A 114 -4.92 -9.86 -3.20
CA ALA A 114 -5.07 -11.21 -3.73
C ALA A 114 -6.08 -11.28 -4.87
N THR A 115 -5.95 -12.28 -5.74
CA THR A 115 -6.91 -12.60 -6.79
C THR A 115 -7.20 -14.09 -6.82
N LEU A 116 -8.48 -14.44 -7.03
CA LEU A 116 -8.88 -15.82 -7.24
C LEU A 116 -9.06 -16.08 -8.73
N LEU A 117 -8.19 -16.91 -9.29
CA LEU A 117 -8.26 -17.35 -10.68
C LEU A 117 -9.13 -18.59 -10.82
N ARG A 118 -9.84 -18.68 -11.94
CA ARG A 118 -10.59 -19.85 -12.39
C ARG A 118 -10.09 -20.30 -13.74
N LEU A 119 -9.94 -21.61 -13.90
CA LEU A 119 -9.62 -22.20 -15.19
C LEU A 119 -10.84 -22.16 -16.11
N ASN A 120 -10.76 -21.40 -17.19
CA ASN A 120 -11.80 -21.25 -18.20
C ASN A 120 -11.67 -22.25 -19.35
N ASP A 121 -10.45 -22.70 -19.67
CA ASP A 121 -10.20 -23.75 -20.67
C ASP A 121 -9.55 -24.98 -20.04
N PRO A 122 -10.34 -26.00 -19.66
CA PRO A 122 -9.82 -27.24 -19.09
C PRO A 122 -8.88 -28.03 -20.01
N ALA A 123 -8.89 -27.77 -21.32
CA ALA A 123 -7.99 -28.45 -22.26
C ALA A 123 -6.55 -27.92 -22.19
N LYS A 124 -6.35 -26.74 -21.59
CA LYS A 124 -5.07 -26.03 -21.57
C LYS A 124 -4.72 -25.49 -20.17
N PRO A 125 -4.68 -26.34 -19.13
CA PRO A 125 -4.51 -25.91 -17.74
C PRO A 125 -3.13 -25.28 -17.45
N THR A 126 -2.15 -25.50 -18.32
CA THR A 126 -0.77 -24.97 -18.20
C THR A 126 -0.56 -23.69 -19.00
N GLU A 127 -1.56 -23.22 -19.75
CA GLU A 127 -1.48 -21.96 -20.49
C GLU A 127 -2.05 -20.82 -19.61
N PRO A 128 -1.30 -19.73 -19.35
CA PRO A 128 -1.77 -18.61 -18.52
C PRO A 128 -3.09 -17.99 -19.01
N ASP A 129 -3.26 -17.88 -20.34
CA ASP A 129 -4.47 -17.32 -20.97
C ASP A 129 -5.75 -18.16 -20.72
N SER A 130 -5.60 -19.41 -20.28
CA SER A 130 -6.74 -20.25 -19.89
C SER A 130 -7.30 -19.89 -18.52
N TRP A 131 -6.61 -19.06 -17.74
CA TRP A 131 -6.99 -18.66 -16.39
C TRP A 131 -7.54 -17.24 -16.39
N HIS A 132 -8.66 -17.02 -15.72
CA HIS A 132 -9.25 -15.69 -15.54
C HIS A 132 -9.48 -15.39 -14.06
N ALA A 133 -9.20 -14.16 -13.65
CA ALA A 133 -9.58 -13.68 -12.34
C ALA A 133 -11.11 -13.63 -12.21
N ALA A 134 -11.64 -14.25 -11.16
CA ALA A 134 -13.05 -14.20 -10.79
C ALA A 134 -13.30 -13.11 -9.74
N TYR A 135 -12.39 -12.96 -8.77
CA TYR A 135 -12.49 -11.99 -7.68
C TYR A 135 -11.15 -11.35 -7.35
N TRP A 136 -11.21 -10.16 -6.78
CA TRP A 136 -10.07 -9.42 -6.26
C TRP A 136 -10.33 -9.00 -4.82
N TYR A 137 -9.32 -9.19 -3.97
CA TYR A 137 -9.26 -8.78 -2.58
C TYR A 137 -8.15 -7.75 -2.40
N ALA A 138 -8.39 -6.75 -1.55
CA ALA A 138 -7.30 -5.88 -1.08
C ALA A 138 -7.39 -5.73 0.44
N ALA A 139 -6.26 -5.94 1.10
CA ALA A 139 -6.10 -5.80 2.54
C ALA A 139 -5.92 -4.33 2.90
N ALA A 140 -6.73 -3.82 3.82
CA ALA A 140 -6.54 -2.48 4.38
C ALA A 140 -6.80 -2.51 5.88
N HIS A 141 -5.78 -2.22 6.69
CA HIS A 141 -5.83 -2.33 8.16
C HIS A 141 -6.26 -3.73 8.62
N GLU A 142 -5.88 -4.75 7.85
CA GLU A 142 -6.26 -6.13 8.07
C GLU A 142 -5.81 -6.63 9.45
N ASP A 143 -6.56 -7.55 10.04
CA ASP A 143 -6.32 -8.10 11.39
C ASP A 143 -6.36 -7.08 12.53
N THR A 144 -6.75 -5.83 12.24
CA THR A 144 -6.98 -4.80 13.27
C THR A 144 -8.46 -4.67 13.63
N VAL A 145 -8.76 -3.89 14.67
CA VAL A 145 -10.14 -3.50 15.01
C VAL A 145 -10.81 -2.66 13.92
N CYS A 146 -10.04 -2.17 12.97
CA CYS A 146 -10.45 -1.22 11.97
C CYS A 146 -10.33 -1.76 10.53
N ASP A 147 -10.24 -3.07 10.39
CA ASP A 147 -10.10 -3.78 9.12
C ASP A 147 -11.10 -3.35 8.05
N ALA A 148 -10.58 -2.57 7.09
CA ALA A 148 -11.26 -1.99 5.95
C ALA A 148 -11.02 -2.79 4.66
N SER A 149 -10.57 -4.04 4.78
CA SER A 149 -10.34 -4.92 3.64
C SER A 149 -11.63 -5.19 2.89
N HIS A 150 -11.51 -5.41 1.59
CA HIS A 150 -12.67 -5.53 0.72
C HIS A 150 -12.43 -6.41 -0.51
N LEU A 151 -13.53 -6.89 -1.06
CA LEU A 151 -13.59 -7.91 -2.09
C LEU A 151 -14.59 -7.52 -3.18
N THR A 152 -14.25 -7.75 -4.45
CA THR A 152 -15.19 -7.59 -5.57
C THR A 152 -14.95 -8.62 -6.66
N ARG A 153 -15.86 -8.69 -7.64
CA ARG A 153 -15.65 -9.48 -8.86
C ARG A 153 -14.61 -8.79 -9.72
N ALA A 154 -13.77 -9.56 -10.39
CA ALA A 154 -12.78 -9.00 -11.31
C ALA A 154 -13.42 -8.16 -12.43
N SER A 155 -14.61 -8.54 -12.87
CA SER A 155 -15.40 -7.78 -13.86
C SER A 155 -15.93 -6.45 -13.38
N THR A 156 -16.10 -6.25 -12.07
CA THR A 156 -16.45 -4.94 -11.50
C THR A 156 -15.37 -3.89 -11.80
N ILE A 157 -14.11 -4.33 -11.86
CA ILE A 157 -12.93 -3.46 -11.97
C ILE A 157 -12.14 -3.66 -13.27
N GLY A 158 -12.67 -4.46 -14.22
CA GLY A 158 -12.05 -4.72 -15.52
C GLY A 158 -10.67 -5.38 -15.43
N ALA A 159 -10.54 -6.35 -14.52
CA ALA A 159 -9.30 -7.04 -14.16
C ALA A 159 -9.42 -8.57 -14.28
N GLU A 160 -10.25 -9.06 -15.21
CA GLU A 160 -10.45 -10.51 -15.43
C GLU A 160 -9.24 -11.19 -16.07
N THR A 161 -8.46 -10.48 -16.88
CA THR A 161 -7.36 -11.04 -17.68
C THR A 161 -6.00 -10.41 -17.39
N ARG A 162 -5.94 -9.51 -16.40
CA ARG A 162 -4.78 -8.69 -16.05
C ARG A 162 -4.86 -8.23 -14.60
N GLY A 163 -3.75 -7.70 -14.08
CA GLY A 163 -3.74 -7.11 -12.74
C GLY A 163 -4.72 -5.95 -12.52
N ALA A 164 -5.30 -5.90 -11.32
CA ALA A 164 -6.14 -4.80 -10.87
C ALA A 164 -5.34 -3.51 -10.66
N ARG A 165 -6.03 -2.37 -10.75
CA ARG A 165 -5.49 -1.11 -10.21
C ARG A 165 -5.81 -1.05 -8.72
N VAL A 166 -4.80 -0.75 -7.90
CA VAL A 166 -4.91 -0.74 -6.44
C VAL A 166 -4.35 0.57 -5.91
N TRP A 167 -5.07 1.25 -5.04
CA TRP A 167 -4.65 2.48 -4.39
C TRP A 167 -4.06 2.16 -3.02
N VAL A 168 -2.85 2.62 -2.78
CA VAL A 168 -2.12 2.39 -1.53
C VAL A 168 -2.19 3.68 -0.71
N SER A 169 -2.70 3.58 0.52
CA SER A 169 -2.80 4.73 1.42
C SER A 169 -1.42 5.21 1.88
N THR A 170 -1.26 6.54 1.94
CA THR A 170 0.01 7.16 2.34
C THR A 170 0.36 6.80 3.79
N GLY A 171 1.56 6.27 3.99
CA GLY A 171 2.20 6.03 5.28
C GLY A 171 1.79 4.76 6.02
N LYS A 172 0.51 4.35 5.91
CA LYS A 172 0.01 3.08 6.47
C LYS A 172 -0.05 1.95 5.44
N HIS A 173 0.02 2.28 4.16
CA HIS A 173 0.04 1.35 3.03
C HIS A 173 -1.14 0.37 2.87
N GLY A 174 -2.25 0.57 3.57
CA GLY A 174 -3.49 -0.16 3.30
C GLY A 174 -3.91 -0.06 1.83
N SER A 175 -4.35 -1.18 1.26
CA SER A 175 -4.63 -1.35 -0.17
C SER A 175 -6.13 -1.31 -0.48
N PHE A 176 -6.48 -0.54 -1.52
CA PHE A 176 -7.86 -0.27 -1.89
C PHE A 176 -8.12 -0.52 -3.39
N LEU A 177 -9.30 -1.05 -3.74
CA LEU A 177 -9.67 -1.41 -5.12
C LEU A 177 -10.26 -0.22 -5.89
N THR A 178 -10.54 0.87 -5.19
CA THR A 178 -10.92 2.16 -5.76
C THR A 178 -10.38 3.29 -4.90
N GLU A 179 -10.04 4.42 -5.51
CA GLU A 179 -9.65 5.65 -4.80
C GLU A 179 -10.69 6.06 -3.75
N LYS A 180 -11.98 5.98 -4.11
CA LYS A 180 -13.09 6.33 -3.23
C LYS A 180 -13.11 5.48 -1.95
N MET A 181 -12.69 4.22 -2.00
CA MET A 181 -12.65 3.38 -0.80
C MET A 181 -11.51 3.77 0.13
N CYS A 182 -10.38 4.21 -0.43
CA CYS A 182 -9.27 4.72 0.37
C CYS A 182 -9.69 5.92 1.22
N THR A 183 -10.47 6.86 0.66
CA THR A 183 -10.97 8.02 1.43
C THR A 183 -11.99 7.65 2.52
N HIS A 184 -12.45 6.39 2.57
CA HIS A 184 -13.40 5.86 3.55
C HIS A 184 -12.82 4.67 4.33
N GLY A 185 -11.48 4.57 4.41
CA GLY A 185 -10.78 3.57 5.20
C GLY A 185 -10.88 3.81 6.71
N CYS A 186 -9.80 3.50 7.43
CA CYS A 186 -9.71 3.56 8.89
C CYS A 186 -9.34 4.95 9.45
N GLY A 187 -9.67 6.02 8.74
CA GLY A 187 -9.27 7.38 9.12
C GLY A 187 -7.76 7.63 9.01
N GLY A 188 -7.42 8.79 8.46
CA GLY A 188 -6.04 9.16 8.12
C GLY A 188 -5.52 8.52 6.83
N ASP A 189 -6.27 7.61 6.21
CA ASP A 189 -5.94 7.07 4.88
C ASP A 189 -6.10 8.16 3.82
N ARG A 190 -5.06 8.32 3.00
CA ARG A 190 -5.02 9.30 1.91
C ARG A 190 -4.40 8.67 0.68
N CYS A 191 -5.12 8.70 -0.43
CA CYS A 191 -4.65 8.21 -1.73
C CYS A 191 -4.71 9.33 -2.78
N GLU A 192 -4.14 10.48 -2.42
CA GLU A 192 -4.03 11.64 -3.30
C GLU A 192 -2.63 11.70 -3.91
N ARG A 193 -2.48 12.43 -5.03
CA ARG A 193 -1.18 12.64 -5.69
C ARG A 193 -0.41 11.34 -5.94
N THR A 194 -1.15 10.32 -6.38
CA THR A 194 -0.56 9.00 -6.64
C THR A 194 0.22 8.97 -7.94
N VAL A 195 1.25 8.14 -7.95
CA VAL A 195 1.99 7.75 -9.14
C VAL A 195 1.80 6.25 -9.32
N GLU A 196 1.43 5.86 -10.54
CA GLU A 196 1.30 4.47 -10.91
C GLU A 196 2.68 3.80 -10.96
N LEU A 197 2.86 2.75 -10.17
CA LEU A 197 3.98 1.83 -10.27
C LEU A 197 3.77 0.90 -11.47
N LYS A 198 4.31 1.30 -12.62
CA LYS A 198 4.17 0.55 -13.87
C LYS A 198 5.05 -0.69 -13.85
N SER A 199 4.43 -1.86 -14.06
CA SER A 199 5.12 -3.14 -14.25
C SER A 199 6.14 -3.46 -13.16
N PRO A 200 5.71 -3.57 -11.90
CA PRO A 200 6.63 -3.92 -10.83
C PRO A 200 7.26 -5.29 -11.09
N PRO A 201 8.55 -5.48 -10.76
CA PRO A 201 9.13 -6.82 -10.76
C PRO A 201 8.39 -7.66 -9.73
N VAL A 202 8.01 -8.88 -10.12
CA VAL A 202 7.36 -9.84 -9.22
C VAL A 202 8.33 -10.98 -8.93
N VAL A 203 8.60 -11.23 -7.65
CA VAL A 203 9.41 -12.35 -7.19
C VAL A 203 8.49 -13.43 -6.65
N ASN A 204 8.53 -14.64 -7.21
CA ASN A 204 7.78 -15.77 -6.63
C ASN A 204 8.40 -16.16 -5.27
N LEU A 205 7.61 -16.08 -4.21
CA LEU A 205 7.99 -16.51 -2.87
C LEU A 205 7.99 -18.03 -2.75
N GLY A 206 7.20 -18.72 -3.58
CA GLY A 206 6.81 -20.11 -3.38
C GLY A 206 6.05 -20.33 -2.08
N GLU A 207 5.94 -21.60 -1.69
CA GLU A 207 5.32 -22.01 -0.44
C GLU A 207 6.12 -21.63 0.82
N LEU A 208 5.42 -21.33 1.92
CA LEU A 208 6.04 -20.85 3.17
C LEU A 208 7.14 -21.79 3.69
N HIS A 209 6.94 -23.11 3.55
CA HIS A 209 7.88 -24.13 4.02
C HIS A 209 8.96 -24.50 3.00
N VAL A 210 8.83 -24.05 1.76
CA VAL A 210 9.77 -24.30 0.67
C VAL A 210 10.00 -23.00 -0.11
N PRO A 211 10.54 -21.95 0.55
CA PRO A 211 10.60 -20.62 -0.05
C PRO A 211 11.52 -20.63 -1.28
N MET A 212 11.04 -20.03 -2.35
CA MET A 212 11.77 -19.81 -3.59
C MET A 212 12.55 -18.49 -3.54
N ASN A 213 13.46 -18.31 -4.50
CA ASN A 213 14.19 -17.05 -4.72
C ASN A 213 14.92 -16.50 -3.47
N GLY A 214 15.29 -17.38 -2.54
CA GLY A 214 15.96 -17.02 -1.29
C GLY A 214 15.07 -16.24 -0.31
N ALA A 215 13.74 -16.31 -0.42
CA ALA A 215 12.79 -15.59 0.43
C ALA A 215 12.67 -16.16 1.86
N VAL A 216 13.76 -16.66 2.45
CA VAL A 216 13.76 -17.27 3.79
C VAL A 216 13.33 -16.32 4.90
N TRP A 217 13.39 -15.01 4.68
CA TRP A 217 12.89 -13.97 5.59
C TRP A 217 11.35 -13.91 5.66
N SER A 218 10.61 -14.59 4.78
CA SER A 218 9.14 -14.57 4.79
C SER A 218 8.54 -15.16 6.08
N THR A 219 9.27 -16.10 6.70
CA THR A 219 8.93 -16.74 7.98
C THR A 219 9.46 -15.98 9.21
N SER A 220 10.10 -14.83 9.01
CA SER A 220 10.75 -14.11 10.10
C SER A 220 9.74 -13.56 11.10
N PRO A 221 9.97 -13.71 12.43
CA PRO A 221 9.12 -13.10 13.44
C PRO A 221 9.28 -11.58 13.54
N ASN A 222 10.20 -10.98 12.77
CA ASN A 222 10.44 -9.54 12.76
C ASN A 222 9.39 -8.76 11.97
N TRP A 223 8.53 -9.42 11.20
CA TRP A 223 7.40 -8.77 10.53
C TRP A 223 6.33 -8.36 11.56
N PRO A 224 5.89 -7.08 11.58
CA PRO A 224 4.75 -6.64 12.38
C PRO A 224 3.47 -7.32 11.88
N GLY A 225 2.97 -8.30 12.65
CA GLY A 225 2.03 -9.27 12.11
C GLY A 225 2.79 -10.24 11.19
N PRO A 226 3.04 -11.49 11.60
CA PRO A 226 3.89 -12.39 10.84
C PRO A 226 3.42 -12.53 9.38
N LEU A 227 4.29 -12.25 8.41
CA LEU A 227 3.98 -12.43 6.99
C LEU A 227 3.54 -13.87 6.69
N SER A 228 4.07 -14.84 7.44
CA SER A 228 3.60 -16.23 7.42
C SER A 228 2.09 -16.39 7.62
N ASP A 229 1.48 -15.59 8.49
CA ASP A 229 0.05 -15.67 8.79
C ASP A 229 -0.79 -15.18 7.59
N LYS A 230 -0.23 -14.29 6.78
CA LYS A 230 -0.83 -13.83 5.53
C LYS A 230 -0.61 -14.83 4.39
N MET A 231 0.53 -15.52 4.35
CA MET A 231 0.85 -16.55 3.35
C MET A 231 0.07 -17.85 3.50
N LEU A 232 -0.40 -18.16 4.72
CA LEU A 232 -1.09 -19.42 5.01
C LEU A 232 -2.60 -19.37 4.85
N ARG A 233 -3.19 -18.19 4.65
CA ARG A 233 -4.65 -18.01 4.65
C ARG A 233 -5.18 -17.73 3.26
N SER A 234 -6.38 -18.23 2.99
CA SER A 234 -7.17 -17.81 1.83
C SER A 234 -7.98 -16.57 2.15
N ASP A 235 -7.95 -15.59 1.25
CA ASP A 235 -8.79 -14.39 1.32
C ASP A 235 -10.19 -14.63 0.74
N PHE A 236 -10.37 -15.72 0.00
CA PHE A 236 -11.60 -16.08 -0.72
C PHE A 236 -12.36 -17.23 -0.06
N LEU A 237 -12.60 -17.10 1.26
CA LEU A 237 -13.50 -18.00 1.99
C LEU A 237 -14.89 -18.06 1.31
N PRO A 238 -15.55 -19.23 1.27
CA PRO A 238 -16.85 -19.40 0.61
C PRO A 238 -17.90 -18.37 1.04
N GLU A 239 -17.91 -17.96 2.31
CA GLU A 239 -18.83 -16.97 2.85
C GLU A 239 -18.57 -15.57 2.29
N ARG A 240 -17.30 -15.23 2.04
CA ARG A 240 -16.90 -13.93 1.47
C ARG A 240 -17.26 -13.85 -0.01
N THR A 241 -16.97 -14.90 -0.79
CA THR A 241 -17.31 -14.95 -2.21
C THR A 241 -18.82 -15.00 -2.43
N ALA A 242 -19.55 -15.80 -1.64
CA ALA A 242 -21.02 -15.83 -1.67
C ALA A 242 -21.64 -14.46 -1.35
N ARG A 243 -21.05 -13.68 -0.43
CA ARG A 243 -21.50 -12.31 -0.15
C ARG A 243 -21.35 -11.44 -1.39
N VAL A 244 -20.17 -11.42 -2.01
CA VAL A 244 -19.95 -10.65 -3.25
C VAL A 244 -20.96 -11.08 -4.31
N ASP A 245 -21.20 -12.39 -4.44
CA ASP A 245 -22.14 -12.97 -5.39
C ASP A 245 -23.59 -12.49 -5.23
N SER A 246 -24.00 -12.14 -4.01
CA SER A 246 -25.33 -11.59 -3.73
C SER A 246 -25.46 -10.07 -3.95
N LEU A 247 -24.34 -9.35 -4.10
CA LEU A 247 -24.35 -7.91 -4.43
C LEU A 247 -24.55 -7.69 -5.93
N ARG A 248 -24.86 -6.43 -6.32
CA ARG A 248 -24.92 -6.05 -7.75
C ARG A 248 -23.53 -6.23 -8.38
N LYS A 249 -23.51 -6.48 -9.69
CA LYS A 249 -22.28 -6.73 -10.46
C LYS A 249 -21.26 -5.59 -10.40
N THR A 250 -21.66 -4.39 -10.00
CA THR A 250 -20.82 -3.19 -9.89
C THR A 250 -20.36 -2.89 -8.46
N ASP A 251 -20.82 -3.66 -7.48
CA ASP A 251 -20.60 -3.35 -6.06
C ASP A 251 -19.31 -4.00 -5.53
N VAL A 252 -18.73 -3.37 -4.52
CA VAL A 252 -17.59 -3.89 -3.75
C VAL A 252 -18.07 -4.23 -2.34
N ALA A 253 -17.77 -5.44 -1.88
CA ALA A 253 -18.13 -5.90 -0.55
C ALA A 253 -17.01 -5.59 0.46
N TRP A 254 -17.38 -5.22 1.67
CA TRP A 254 -16.46 -5.29 2.80
C TRP A 254 -16.19 -6.77 3.14
N ALA A 255 -14.93 -7.12 3.33
CA ALA A 255 -14.54 -8.47 3.71
C ALA A 255 -15.09 -8.80 5.11
N ASN A 256 -14.94 -7.85 6.03
CA ASN A 256 -15.31 -7.98 7.45
C ASN A 256 -16.31 -6.89 7.90
N PRO A 257 -17.58 -6.94 7.46
CA PRO A 257 -18.56 -5.89 7.71
C PRO A 257 -18.89 -5.69 9.20
N ALA A 258 -18.69 -6.71 10.02
CA ALA A 258 -18.88 -6.61 11.47
C ALA A 258 -17.92 -5.60 12.15
N LYS A 259 -16.81 -5.23 11.49
CA LYS A 259 -15.83 -4.25 11.97
C LYS A 259 -16.20 -2.79 11.63
N ARG A 260 -17.19 -2.58 10.77
CA ARG A 260 -17.61 -1.23 10.30
C ARG A 260 -18.03 -0.27 11.42
N PRO A 261 -18.75 -0.67 12.48
CA PRO A 261 -19.11 0.27 13.54
C PRO A 261 -17.89 0.90 14.22
N ALA A 262 -16.83 0.12 14.45
CA ALA A 262 -15.58 0.61 15.02
C ALA A 262 -14.88 1.61 14.08
N GLN A 263 -14.88 1.34 12.77
CA GLN A 263 -14.32 2.26 11.77
C GLN A 263 -15.01 3.62 11.77
N ALA A 264 -16.34 3.65 11.85
CA ALA A 264 -17.08 4.92 11.88
C ALA A 264 -16.70 5.76 13.11
N ALA A 265 -16.53 5.11 14.27
CA ALA A 265 -16.08 5.78 15.48
C ALA A 265 -14.62 6.28 15.36
N ILE A 266 -13.72 5.46 14.80
CA ILE A 266 -12.31 5.84 14.60
C ILE A 266 -12.18 6.98 13.58
N LEU A 267 -12.92 6.92 12.47
CA LEU A 267 -12.95 7.97 11.45
C LEU A 267 -13.44 9.30 12.03
N GLY A 268 -14.51 9.28 12.82
CA GLY A 268 -15.02 10.45 13.53
C GLY A 268 -14.02 11.00 14.55
N GLY A 269 -13.38 10.13 15.33
CA GLY A 269 -12.34 10.50 16.30
C GLY A 269 -11.10 11.12 15.64
N ASN A 270 -10.60 10.51 14.56
CA ASN A 270 -9.48 11.04 13.80
C ASN A 270 -9.81 12.40 13.18
N SER A 271 -11.01 12.58 12.63
CA SER A 271 -11.45 13.88 12.10
C SER A 271 -11.46 14.97 13.18
N ALA A 272 -11.85 14.63 14.41
CA ALA A 272 -11.81 15.55 15.53
C ALA A 272 -10.37 15.90 15.97
N ILE A 273 -9.47 14.90 15.99
CA ILE A 273 -8.06 15.12 16.35
C ILE A 273 -7.35 15.93 15.27
N ASP A 274 -7.51 15.57 14.00
CA ASP A 274 -6.93 16.29 12.87
C ASP A 274 -7.46 17.73 12.83
N GLY A 275 -8.75 17.93 13.10
CA GLY A 275 -9.34 19.25 13.28
C GLY A 275 -8.73 20.04 14.45
N ALA A 276 -8.44 19.39 15.56
CA ALA A 276 -7.78 20.01 16.70
C ALA A 276 -6.30 20.35 16.43
N VAL A 277 -5.58 19.49 15.71
CA VAL A 277 -4.18 19.73 15.30
C VAL A 277 -4.12 20.89 14.29
N VAL A 278 -4.95 20.86 13.25
CA VAL A 278 -5.04 21.97 12.28
C VAL A 278 -5.49 23.26 12.96
N GLY A 279 -6.44 23.19 13.90
CA GLY A 279 -6.85 24.31 14.72
C GLY A 279 -5.71 24.86 15.59
N GLY A 280 -4.91 23.97 16.17
CA GLY A 280 -3.70 24.30 16.94
C GLY A 280 -2.63 24.96 16.08
N ASP A 281 -2.31 24.41 14.92
CA ASP A 281 -1.34 24.96 13.97
C ASP A 281 -1.80 26.32 13.40
N SER A 282 -3.10 26.45 13.11
CA SER A 282 -3.69 27.71 12.66
C SER A 282 -3.69 28.75 13.78
N THR A 283 -3.94 28.35 15.03
CA THR A 283 -3.84 29.21 16.21
C THR A 283 -2.39 29.61 16.48
N GLY A 284 -1.43 28.69 16.35
CA GLY A 284 -0.01 28.97 16.48
C GLY A 284 0.50 29.95 15.41
N LYS A 285 0.08 29.76 14.15
CA LYS A 285 0.35 30.71 13.06
C LYS A 285 -0.33 32.06 13.32
N ALA A 286 -1.57 32.09 13.80
CA ALA A 286 -2.28 33.32 14.14
C ALA A 286 -1.62 34.06 15.31
N ILE A 287 -1.13 33.35 16.33
CA ILE A 287 -0.37 33.92 17.45
C ILE A 287 0.96 34.48 16.96
N SER A 288 1.67 33.79 16.07
CA SER A 288 2.91 34.29 15.46
C SER A 288 2.65 35.58 14.69
N VAL A 289 1.65 35.59 13.80
CA VAL A 289 1.26 36.78 13.02
C VAL A 289 0.81 37.92 13.93
N ALA A 290 0.04 37.64 14.98
CA ALA A 290 -0.36 38.64 15.96
C ALA A 290 0.83 39.19 16.77
N GLY A 291 1.81 38.34 17.08
CA GLY A 291 3.07 38.73 17.73
C GLY A 291 3.88 39.68 16.85
N ASP A 292 4.02 39.35 15.57
CA ASP A 292 4.72 40.18 14.58
C ASP A 292 4.03 41.54 14.41
N GLN A 293 2.69 41.56 14.26
CA GLN A 293 1.93 42.80 14.15
C GLN A 293 1.96 43.66 15.43
N THR A 294 1.99 43.04 16.60
CA THR A 294 2.12 43.76 17.88
C THR A 294 3.52 44.34 18.05
N GLY A 295 4.56 43.61 17.63
CA GLY A 295 5.94 44.08 17.59
C GLY A 295 6.10 45.30 16.68
N ASP A 296 5.55 45.24 15.47
CA ASP A 296 5.57 46.34 14.50
C ASP A 296 4.80 47.58 15.00
N ALA A 297 3.65 47.37 15.67
CA ALA A 297 2.87 48.44 16.27
C ALA A 297 3.61 49.12 17.44
N LEU A 298 4.26 48.35 18.31
CA LEU A 298 5.09 48.87 19.41
C LEU A 298 6.32 49.60 18.89
N GLY A 299 6.99 49.08 17.86
CA GLY A 299 8.09 49.75 17.18
C GLY A 299 7.67 51.07 16.56
N THR A 300 6.50 51.10 15.91
CA THR A 300 5.92 52.33 15.36
C THR A 300 5.58 53.34 16.45
N ALA A 301 4.94 52.90 17.55
CA ALA A 301 4.60 53.77 18.68
C ALA A 301 5.85 54.34 19.38
N ALA A 302 6.88 53.52 19.58
CA ALA A 302 8.16 53.93 20.14
C ALA A 302 8.86 54.95 19.22
N HIS A 303 8.88 54.71 17.91
CA HIS A 303 9.40 55.65 16.93
C HIS A 303 8.63 56.99 16.95
N LYS A 304 7.29 56.96 16.94
CA LYS A 304 6.47 58.18 16.95
C LYS A 304 6.66 58.96 18.24
N THR A 305 6.75 58.27 19.38
CA THR A 305 7.01 58.88 20.70
C THR A 305 8.40 59.51 20.76
N GLY A 306 9.44 58.79 20.34
CA GLY A 306 10.81 59.32 20.26
C GLY A 306 10.91 60.54 19.33
N HIS A 307 10.23 60.50 18.19
CA HIS A 307 10.19 61.62 17.26
C HIS A 307 9.45 62.85 17.83
N ALA A 308 8.35 62.63 18.55
CA ALA A 308 7.62 63.70 19.23
C ALA A 308 8.44 64.33 20.36
N LEU A 309 9.09 63.51 21.19
CA LEU A 309 10.01 63.98 22.24
C LEU A 309 11.19 64.76 21.66
N GLY A 310 11.76 64.29 20.55
CA GLY A 310 12.81 65.01 19.82
C GLY A 310 12.35 66.37 19.31
N LYS A 311 11.14 66.47 18.73
CA LYS A 311 10.55 67.75 18.31
C LYS A 311 10.33 68.69 19.49
N SER A 312 9.79 68.19 20.60
CA SER A 312 9.60 68.97 21.82
C SER A 312 10.92 69.49 22.37
N TRP A 313 11.96 68.66 22.41
CA TRP A 313 13.31 69.06 22.80
C TRP A 313 13.88 70.15 21.89
N HIS A 314 13.76 70.00 20.58
CA HIS A 314 14.21 71.03 19.62
C HIS A 314 13.46 72.36 19.79
N ALA A 315 12.14 72.31 20.03
CA ALA A 315 11.33 73.49 20.26
C ALA A 315 11.74 74.21 21.56
N VAL A 316 11.96 73.46 22.65
CA VAL A 316 12.47 74.00 23.93
C VAL A 316 13.85 74.61 23.75
N ARG A 317 14.78 73.94 23.08
CA ARG A 317 16.12 74.46 22.78
C ARG A 317 16.06 75.77 21.96
N LYS A 318 15.14 75.85 20.99
CA LYS A 318 14.94 77.06 20.17
C LYS A 318 14.35 78.21 21.00
N ALA A 319 13.39 77.92 21.88
CA ALA A 319 12.77 78.92 22.75
C ALA A 319 13.73 79.45 23.84
N LEU A 320 14.65 78.61 24.33
CA LEU A 320 15.65 78.97 25.34
C LEU A 320 16.91 79.65 24.76
N GLY A 321 16.83 80.21 23.55
CA GLY A 321 17.88 81.08 23.02
C GLY A 321 19.10 80.36 22.43
N GLY A 322 19.00 79.08 22.04
CA GLY A 322 20.08 78.36 21.34
C GLY A 322 20.40 78.88 19.92
N GLY A 323 19.97 80.10 19.57
CA GLY A 323 20.13 80.77 18.30
C GLY A 323 20.83 82.13 18.36
N GLU A 324 21.47 82.50 19.47
CA GLU A 324 22.32 83.71 19.54
C GLU A 324 23.75 83.37 20.00
N ALA A 325 24.55 82.86 19.06
CA ALA A 325 26.01 82.96 19.12
C ALA A 325 26.59 82.81 17.70
N ALA A 326 26.19 83.71 16.80
CA ALA A 326 26.89 83.93 15.52
C ALA A 326 26.59 85.33 14.97
N ALA A 327 26.78 86.37 15.77
CA ALA A 327 26.98 87.74 15.28
C ALA A 327 27.57 88.63 16.38
N ALA A 328 28.89 88.72 16.44
CA ALA A 328 29.60 89.88 17.00
C ALA A 328 31.00 89.97 16.37
N LYS A 329 31.10 90.78 15.32
CA LYS A 329 32.18 91.76 15.18
C LYS A 329 31.78 92.98 16.00
#